data_AF-A0A951LLE5-F1
#
_entry.id   AF-A0A951LLE5-F1
#
_cell.length_a   1.000
_cell.length_b   1.000
_cell.length_c   1.000
_cell.angle_alpha   90.00
_cell.angle_beta   90.00
_cell.angle_gamma   90.00
#
_symmetry.space_group_name_H-M   'P 1'
#
loop_
_entity.id
_entity.type
_entity.pdbx_description
1 polymer ?
#
loop_
_entity_poly.entity_id
_entity_poly.type
_entity_poly.pdbx_seq_one_letter_code
_entity_poly.pdbx_strand_id
1 'polypeptide(L)'
;MSEDERTLIETENMPLREWLNLINKPPKGTMFIDYSFPTEDHFQEYLSTIAERTEQEVMSLLRHFLIPTGTLGTDRWNLAFVVDVLRKNPDDLEHLLSSEYNRRLLAFAAKHSSIPPWEGITWALDLLPHFPRQAISAIDTYFLAHAQQLPDGRIIGLSQSMAVIRAKFIGFPRTQEAAIQFLLEMHPRSFEHLIERLYKEMGYETQITPPKKDGGRDILTKNVKPGKLEHSRIECKRYSAPIGVEISRALLGVVSDEKVNKGVIVTTSRFTKGAKDLAKRNPRLELIDGEHLVPLLNEHFGPRWPLHIERIVLESQKEQQKIQED
;
A
#
# COMPACT_ATOMS: atom_id res chain seq x y z
N MET A 1 -28.43 4.65 -26.75
CA MET A 1 -28.36 5.85 -25.89
C MET A 1 -26.93 6.34 -25.97
N SER A 2 -26.71 7.57 -26.43
CA SER A 2 -25.38 8.18 -26.42
C SER A 2 -24.84 8.23 -24.98
N GLU A 3 -23.51 8.26 -24.81
CA GLU A 3 -22.89 8.37 -23.47
C GLU A 3 -23.34 9.63 -22.69
N ASP A 4 -23.93 10.62 -23.38
CA ASP A 4 -24.30 11.96 -22.86
C ASP A 4 -25.65 12.06 -22.10
N GLU A 5 -26.44 10.99 -21.97
CA GLU A 5 -27.76 11.05 -21.30
C GLU A 5 -27.82 10.36 -19.92
N ARG A 6 -26.68 10.03 -19.31
CA ARG A 6 -26.69 9.35 -18.00
C ARG A 6 -26.81 10.32 -16.83
N THR A 7 -27.67 10.00 -15.87
CA THR A 7 -27.81 10.77 -14.63
C THR A 7 -26.69 10.41 -13.66
N LEU A 8 -25.85 11.38 -13.29
CA LEU A 8 -24.84 11.23 -12.25
C LEU A 8 -25.52 11.16 -10.86
N ILE A 9 -25.15 10.17 -10.05
CA ILE A 9 -25.56 10.07 -8.66
C ILE A 9 -24.35 10.40 -7.77
N GLU A 10 -24.48 11.44 -6.96
CA GLU A 10 -23.54 11.75 -5.87
C GLU A 10 -23.76 10.75 -4.73
N THR A 11 -22.69 10.16 -4.23
CA THR A 11 -22.73 9.04 -3.27
C THR A 11 -22.08 9.37 -1.93
N GLU A 12 -21.43 10.53 -1.84
CA GLU A 12 -20.60 10.95 -0.71
C GLU A 12 -21.43 11.19 0.56
N ASN A 13 -22.67 11.66 0.40
CA ASN A 13 -23.61 11.95 1.49
C ASN A 13 -24.66 10.84 1.69
N MET A 14 -24.60 9.77 0.88
CA MET A 14 -25.58 8.68 0.90
C MET A 14 -25.21 7.65 1.98
N PRO A 15 -26.10 7.23 2.90
CA PRO A 15 -25.77 6.23 3.91
C PRO A 15 -25.21 4.92 3.32
N LEU A 16 -24.29 4.25 4.02
CA LEU A 16 -23.64 3.01 3.56
C LEU A 16 -24.63 1.97 3.04
N ARG A 17 -25.72 1.74 3.80
CA ARG A 17 -26.75 0.76 3.43
C ARG A 17 -27.41 1.09 2.09
N GLU A 18 -27.67 2.38 1.85
CA GLU A 18 -28.29 2.84 0.60
C GLU A 18 -27.32 2.71 -0.57
N TRP A 19 -26.05 3.08 -0.38
CA TRP A 19 -25.02 2.90 -1.39
C TRP A 19 -24.80 1.41 -1.73
N LEU A 20 -24.75 0.53 -0.73
CA LEU A 20 -24.67 -0.92 -0.96
C LEU A 20 -25.87 -1.47 -1.74
N ASN A 21 -27.07 -0.89 -1.57
CA ASN A 21 -28.22 -1.27 -2.39
C ASN A 21 -28.08 -0.73 -3.82
N LEU A 22 -27.58 0.51 -3.97
CA LEU A 22 -27.37 1.16 -5.26
C LEU A 22 -26.38 0.38 -6.13
N ILE A 23 -25.23 -0.04 -5.59
CA ILE A 23 -24.23 -0.80 -6.37
C ILE A 23 -24.77 -2.14 -6.86
N ASN A 24 -25.60 -2.81 -6.04
CA ASN A 24 -26.17 -4.12 -6.39
C ASN A 24 -27.35 -4.01 -7.35
N LYS A 25 -28.08 -2.89 -7.33
CA LYS A 25 -29.28 -2.65 -8.15
C LYS A 25 -29.29 -1.22 -8.71
N PRO A 26 -28.36 -0.90 -9.62
CA PRO A 26 -28.30 0.44 -10.20
C PRO A 26 -29.55 0.73 -11.04
N PRO A 27 -30.20 1.90 -10.89
CA PRO A 27 -31.24 2.33 -11.80
C PRO A 27 -30.72 2.41 -13.24
N LYS A 28 -31.58 2.17 -14.23
CA LYS A 28 -31.18 2.26 -15.64
C LYS A 28 -30.76 3.69 -15.99
N GLY A 29 -29.66 3.82 -16.71
CA GLY A 29 -29.17 5.11 -17.21
C GLY A 29 -28.49 5.98 -16.16
N THR A 30 -28.11 5.44 -15.00
CA THR A 30 -27.34 6.19 -14.00
C THR A 30 -25.85 5.90 -14.09
N MET A 31 -25.05 6.81 -13.53
CA MET A 31 -23.60 6.67 -13.41
C MET A 31 -23.18 7.12 -12.02
N PHE A 32 -22.29 6.35 -11.38
CA PHE A 32 -21.70 6.64 -10.07
C PHE A 32 -20.44 5.81 -9.91
N ILE A 33 -19.64 6.10 -8.88
CA ILE A 33 -18.45 5.31 -8.54
C ILE A 33 -18.90 4.06 -7.79
N ASP A 34 -18.71 2.90 -8.40
CA ASP A 34 -19.08 1.59 -7.84
C ASP A 34 -17.87 0.72 -7.49
N TYR A 35 -16.67 1.16 -7.85
CA TYR A 35 -15.42 0.42 -7.70
C TYR A 35 -14.58 0.83 -6.49
N SER A 36 -15.10 1.69 -5.62
CA SER A 36 -14.52 2.04 -4.32
C SER A 36 -15.63 2.52 -3.38
N PHE A 37 -15.39 2.53 -2.08
CA PHE A 37 -16.31 3.20 -1.15
C PHE A 37 -16.37 4.71 -1.44
N PRO A 38 -17.54 5.36 -1.27
CA PRO A 38 -17.68 6.80 -1.56
C PRO A 38 -16.78 7.68 -0.70
N THR A 39 -16.62 7.32 0.58
CA THR A 39 -15.78 8.06 1.53
C THR A 39 -15.05 7.10 2.48
N GLU A 40 -14.08 7.62 3.22
CA GLU A 40 -13.41 6.86 4.27
C GLU A 40 -14.38 6.41 5.37
N ASP A 41 -15.37 7.24 5.72
CA ASP A 41 -16.38 6.89 6.74
C ASP A 41 -17.20 5.67 6.33
N HIS A 42 -17.63 5.60 5.06
CA HIS A 42 -18.31 4.42 4.50
C HIS A 42 -17.46 3.16 4.62
N PHE A 43 -16.17 3.29 4.29
CA PHE A 43 -15.23 2.19 4.36
C PHE A 43 -15.03 1.71 5.80
N GLN A 44 -14.85 2.64 6.74
CA GLN A 44 -14.70 2.33 8.17
C GLN A 44 -15.96 1.70 8.75
N GLU A 45 -17.14 2.21 8.40
CA GLU A 45 -18.43 1.65 8.80
C GLU A 45 -18.56 0.21 8.25
N TYR A 46 -18.24 -0.02 6.98
CA TYR A 46 -18.29 -1.35 6.36
C TYR A 46 -17.36 -2.33 7.06
N LEU A 47 -16.11 -1.94 7.32
CA LEU A 47 -15.14 -2.77 8.05
C LEU A 47 -15.59 -3.05 9.49
N SER A 48 -16.21 -2.08 10.17
CA SER A 48 -16.71 -2.27 11.54
C SER A 48 -17.82 -3.31 11.65
N THR A 49 -18.65 -3.42 10.61
CA THR A 49 -19.81 -4.32 10.53
C THR A 49 -19.53 -5.58 9.69
N ILE A 50 -18.27 -5.81 9.29
CA ILE A 50 -17.87 -6.91 8.38
C ILE A 50 -18.20 -8.31 8.93
N ALA A 51 -18.19 -8.46 10.26
CA ALA A 51 -18.47 -9.72 10.93
C ALA A 51 -19.93 -10.18 10.72
N GLU A 52 -20.85 -9.22 10.55
CA GLU A 52 -22.29 -9.47 10.37
C GLU A 52 -22.64 -9.81 8.92
N ARG A 53 -21.75 -9.51 7.97
CA ARG A 53 -21.98 -9.75 6.54
C ARG A 53 -21.67 -11.18 6.16
N THR A 54 -22.46 -11.75 5.27
CA THR A 54 -22.21 -13.06 4.65
C THR A 54 -21.00 -13.01 3.72
N GLU A 55 -20.40 -14.17 3.42
CA GLU A 55 -19.34 -14.25 2.41
C GLU A 55 -19.86 -13.77 1.05
N GLN A 56 -21.07 -14.16 0.66
CA GLN A 56 -21.66 -13.78 -0.63
C GLN A 56 -21.80 -12.25 -0.79
N GLU A 57 -22.22 -11.52 0.26
CA GLU A 57 -22.29 -10.06 0.24
C GLU A 57 -20.92 -9.42 0.05
N VAL A 58 -19.90 -9.93 0.74
CA VAL A 58 -18.52 -9.46 0.61
C VAL A 58 -17.98 -9.74 -0.80
N MET A 59 -18.21 -10.94 -1.31
CA MET A 59 -17.80 -11.33 -2.66
C MET A 59 -18.48 -10.51 -3.75
N SER A 60 -19.75 -10.10 -3.55
CA SER A 60 -20.47 -9.21 -4.46
C SER A 60 -19.80 -7.84 -4.52
N LEU A 61 -19.53 -7.22 -3.36
CA LEU A 61 -18.83 -5.94 -3.29
C LEU A 61 -17.45 -5.99 -3.98
N LEU A 62 -16.64 -6.99 -3.63
CA LEU A 62 -15.30 -7.13 -4.18
C LEU A 62 -15.31 -7.27 -5.71
N ARG A 63 -16.36 -7.88 -6.29
CA ARG A 63 -16.51 -8.03 -7.75
C ARG A 63 -16.63 -6.69 -8.48
N HIS A 64 -17.18 -5.65 -7.83
CA HIS A 64 -17.20 -4.30 -8.39
C HIS A 64 -15.84 -3.61 -8.29
N PHE A 65 -15.14 -3.78 -7.17
CA PHE A 65 -13.89 -3.09 -6.89
C PHE A 65 -12.73 -3.63 -7.75
N LEU A 66 -12.66 -4.95 -7.91
CA LEU A 66 -11.65 -5.59 -8.75
C LEU A 66 -11.81 -5.23 -10.23
N ILE A 67 -10.70 -5.21 -10.96
CA ILE A 67 -10.69 -4.85 -12.38
C ILE A 67 -11.30 -6.00 -13.21
N PRO A 68 -12.39 -5.77 -13.96
CA PRO A 68 -12.88 -6.75 -14.92
C PRO A 68 -12.00 -6.75 -16.18
N THR A 69 -12.05 -7.83 -16.95
CA THR A 69 -11.45 -7.82 -18.30
C THR A 69 -12.19 -6.81 -19.16
N GLY A 70 -11.50 -5.82 -19.71
CA GLY A 70 -12.17 -4.74 -20.42
C GLY A 70 -11.32 -3.48 -20.63
N THR A 71 -12.01 -2.41 -20.98
CA THR A 71 -11.43 -1.07 -21.08
C THR A 71 -11.83 -0.22 -19.88
N LEU A 72 -10.93 0.61 -19.40
CA LEU A 72 -11.21 1.68 -18.45
C LEU A 72 -11.27 3.01 -19.19
N GLY A 73 -11.99 3.99 -18.65
CA GLY A 73 -12.14 5.31 -19.28
C GLY A 73 -10.80 6.02 -19.52
N THR A 74 -9.79 5.76 -18.69
CA THR A 74 -8.43 6.30 -18.81
C THR A 74 -7.67 5.79 -20.03
N ASP A 75 -8.07 4.66 -20.64
CA ASP A 75 -7.38 4.09 -21.80
C ASP A 75 -7.33 5.06 -22.99
N ARG A 76 -8.37 5.89 -23.17
CA ARG A 76 -8.40 6.89 -24.25
C ARG A 76 -7.32 7.96 -24.04
N TRP A 77 -7.11 8.39 -22.79
CA TRP A 77 -6.10 9.38 -22.43
C TRP A 77 -4.69 8.79 -22.52
N ASN A 78 -4.50 7.57 -22.01
CA ASN A 78 -3.23 6.85 -22.11
C ASN A 78 -2.84 6.61 -23.56
N LEU A 79 -3.80 6.24 -24.43
CA LEU A 79 -3.56 6.07 -25.86
C LEU A 79 -3.14 7.39 -26.51
N ALA A 80 -3.84 8.49 -26.23
CA ALA A 80 -3.50 9.80 -26.77
C ALA A 80 -2.09 10.24 -26.36
N PHE A 81 -1.71 10.00 -25.10
CA PHE A 81 -0.36 10.25 -24.60
C PHE A 81 0.69 9.43 -25.36
N VAL A 82 0.49 8.11 -25.45
CA VAL A 82 1.41 7.19 -26.15
C VAL A 82 1.58 7.60 -27.62
N VAL A 83 0.49 7.96 -28.31
CA VAL A 83 0.53 8.42 -29.71
C VAL A 83 1.30 9.74 -29.85
N ASP A 84 1.13 10.69 -28.92
CA ASP A 84 1.87 11.95 -28.96
C ASP A 84 3.38 11.76 -28.72
N VAL A 85 3.75 10.85 -27.81
CA VAL A 85 5.16 10.47 -27.58
C VAL A 85 5.77 9.90 -28.86
N LEU A 86 5.12 8.93 -29.49
CA LEU A 86 5.59 8.32 -30.75
C LEU A 86 5.67 9.31 -31.90
N ARG A 87 4.75 10.28 -31.95
CA ARG A 87 4.77 11.34 -32.96
C ARG A 87 5.99 12.26 -32.80
N LYS A 88 6.43 12.49 -31.56
CA LYS A 88 7.61 13.32 -31.25
C LYS A 88 8.91 12.54 -31.45
N ASN A 89 8.94 11.29 -30.99
CA ASN A 89 10.11 10.40 -31.02
C ASN A 89 9.69 8.99 -31.48
N PRO A 90 9.76 8.69 -32.79
CA PRO A 90 9.35 7.38 -33.30
C PRO A 90 10.18 6.20 -32.75
N ASP A 91 11.43 6.46 -32.37
CA ASP A 91 12.36 5.45 -31.85
C ASP A 91 11.97 4.93 -30.44
N ASP A 92 11.07 5.63 -29.73
CA ASP A 92 10.59 5.23 -28.40
C ASP A 92 9.61 4.03 -28.42
N LEU A 93 9.24 3.55 -29.61
CA LEU A 93 8.25 2.47 -29.77
C LEU A 93 8.63 1.19 -29.01
N GLU A 94 9.88 0.75 -29.13
CA GLU A 94 10.32 -0.49 -28.46
C GLU A 94 10.24 -0.36 -26.94
N HIS A 95 10.65 0.79 -26.40
CA HIS A 95 10.54 1.09 -24.97
C HIS A 95 9.07 1.11 -24.51
N LEU A 96 8.18 1.76 -25.25
CA LEU A 96 6.75 1.81 -24.90
C LEU A 96 6.10 0.43 -24.93
N LEU A 97 6.47 -0.42 -25.89
CA LEU A 97 5.98 -1.79 -26.03
C LEU A 97 6.53 -2.75 -24.97
N SER A 98 7.56 -2.37 -24.22
CA SER A 98 8.06 -3.17 -23.09
C SER A 98 7.04 -3.34 -21.96
N SER A 99 6.07 -2.42 -21.86
CA SER A 99 4.92 -2.54 -20.98
C SER A 99 3.81 -3.36 -21.65
N GLU A 100 3.40 -4.46 -21.01
CA GLU A 100 2.30 -5.29 -21.51
C GLU A 100 0.98 -4.52 -21.65
N TYR A 101 0.73 -3.55 -20.76
CA TYR A 101 -0.44 -2.68 -20.88
C TYR A 101 -0.40 -1.86 -22.17
N ASN A 102 0.72 -1.16 -22.45
CA ASN A 102 0.87 -0.33 -23.65
C ASN A 102 0.81 -1.17 -24.92
N ARG A 103 1.46 -2.33 -24.92
CA ARG A 103 1.41 -3.29 -26.05
C ARG A 103 -0.02 -3.68 -26.39
N ARG A 104 -0.84 -4.01 -25.38
CA ARG A 104 -2.24 -4.39 -25.57
C ARG A 104 -3.12 -3.21 -25.93
N LEU A 105 -2.89 -2.05 -25.32
CA LEU A 105 -3.62 -0.81 -25.62
C LEU A 105 -3.46 -0.43 -27.10
N LEU A 106 -2.23 -0.43 -27.61
CA LEU A 106 -1.95 -0.15 -29.02
C LEU A 106 -2.54 -1.22 -29.95
N ALA A 107 -2.41 -2.51 -29.60
CA ALA A 107 -2.98 -3.59 -30.41
C ALA A 107 -4.52 -3.53 -30.47
N PHE A 108 -5.18 -3.20 -29.36
CA PHE A 108 -6.62 -3.03 -29.28
C PHE A 108 -7.09 -1.80 -30.07
N ALA A 109 -6.41 -0.66 -29.89
CA ALA A 109 -6.70 0.58 -30.62
C ALA A 109 -6.53 0.43 -32.14
N ALA A 110 -5.49 -0.27 -32.58
CA ALA A 110 -5.23 -0.58 -33.99
C ALA A 110 -6.14 -1.68 -34.56
N LYS A 111 -7.04 -2.26 -33.75
CA LYS A 111 -7.90 -3.40 -34.11
C LYS A 111 -7.11 -4.65 -34.54
N HIS A 112 -5.85 -4.75 -34.13
CA HIS A 112 -5.04 -5.96 -34.31
C HIS A 112 -5.40 -7.05 -33.27
N SER A 113 -6.05 -6.67 -32.18
CA SER A 113 -6.55 -7.56 -31.13
C SER A 113 -7.99 -7.20 -30.77
N SER A 114 -8.84 -8.22 -30.60
CA SER A 114 -10.16 -8.06 -29.97
C SER A 114 -10.11 -8.14 -28.44
N ILE A 115 -8.94 -8.50 -27.89
CA ILE A 115 -8.71 -8.61 -26.45
C ILE A 115 -8.44 -7.20 -25.90
N PRO A 116 -9.21 -6.74 -24.90
CA PRO A 116 -9.05 -5.40 -24.34
C PRO A 116 -7.74 -5.25 -23.54
N PRO A 117 -7.30 -4.01 -23.26
CA PRO A 117 -5.99 -3.75 -22.63
C PRO A 117 -5.85 -4.33 -21.22
N TRP A 118 -6.94 -4.34 -20.44
CA TRP A 118 -6.93 -4.87 -19.08
C TRP A 118 -7.32 -6.34 -19.07
N GLU A 119 -6.37 -7.18 -18.65
CA GLU A 119 -6.69 -8.52 -18.17
C GLU A 119 -7.31 -8.37 -16.77
N GLY A 120 -8.53 -8.85 -16.59
CA GLY A 120 -9.22 -8.71 -15.31
C GLY A 120 -8.58 -9.54 -14.21
N ILE A 121 -8.78 -9.10 -12.96
CA ILE A 121 -8.29 -9.77 -11.74
C ILE A 121 -9.46 -10.33 -10.89
N THR A 122 -10.69 -10.30 -11.41
CA THR A 122 -11.88 -10.81 -10.71
C THR A 122 -11.79 -12.30 -10.35
N TRP A 123 -10.94 -13.08 -11.04
CA TRP A 123 -10.68 -14.48 -10.71
C TRP A 123 -10.02 -14.67 -9.34
N ALA A 124 -9.38 -13.63 -8.77
CA ALA A 124 -8.83 -13.68 -7.41
C ALA A 124 -9.90 -14.00 -6.35
N LEU A 125 -11.17 -13.78 -6.67
CA LEU A 125 -12.30 -14.18 -5.85
C LEU A 125 -12.42 -15.69 -5.68
N ASP A 126 -12.02 -16.50 -6.67
CA ASP A 126 -12.12 -17.95 -6.60
C ASP A 126 -11.17 -18.56 -5.55
N LEU A 127 -10.20 -17.78 -5.07
CA LEU A 127 -9.32 -18.17 -3.97
C LEU A 127 -10.02 -18.07 -2.59
N LEU A 128 -11.15 -17.39 -2.48
CA LEU A 128 -11.85 -17.18 -1.21
C LEU A 128 -12.91 -18.26 -0.93
N PRO A 129 -13.14 -18.65 0.34
CA PRO A 129 -12.45 -18.20 1.56
C PRO A 129 -11.14 -18.93 1.87
N HIS A 130 -10.75 -19.92 1.05
CA HIS A 130 -9.73 -20.93 1.40
C HIS A 130 -8.28 -20.39 1.39
N PHE A 131 -7.98 -19.44 0.51
CA PHE A 131 -6.66 -18.89 0.24
C PHE A 131 -6.65 -17.35 0.21
N PRO A 132 -7.08 -16.68 1.30
CA PRO A 132 -7.28 -15.23 1.30
C PRO A 132 -5.98 -14.43 1.18
N ARG A 133 -4.86 -14.99 1.66
CA ARG A 133 -3.53 -14.38 1.52
C ARG A 133 -3.07 -14.39 0.06
N GLN A 134 -3.33 -15.48 -0.66
CA GLN A 134 -3.04 -15.59 -2.09
C GLN A 134 -3.94 -14.65 -2.90
N ALA A 135 -5.22 -14.49 -2.52
CA ALA A 135 -6.09 -13.49 -3.12
C ALA A 135 -5.53 -12.07 -2.97
N ILE A 136 -5.14 -11.70 -1.75
CA ILE A 136 -4.50 -10.41 -1.48
C ILE A 136 -3.21 -10.26 -2.29
N SER A 137 -2.34 -11.28 -2.31
CA SER A 137 -1.08 -11.24 -3.05
C SER A 137 -1.29 -11.11 -4.55
N ALA A 138 -2.31 -11.76 -5.13
CA ALA A 138 -2.66 -11.60 -6.54
C ALA A 138 -3.13 -10.17 -6.84
N ILE A 139 -3.98 -9.60 -5.98
CA ILE A 139 -4.46 -8.22 -6.10
C ILE A 139 -3.32 -7.23 -5.93
N ASP A 140 -2.44 -7.43 -4.95
CA ASP A 140 -1.26 -6.59 -4.70
C ASP A 140 -0.27 -6.64 -5.86
N THR A 141 0.03 -7.83 -6.38
CA THR A 141 0.92 -7.98 -7.54
C THR A 141 0.33 -7.30 -8.78
N TYR A 142 -0.96 -7.46 -9.02
CA TYR A 142 -1.67 -6.78 -10.08
C TYR A 142 -1.62 -5.26 -9.90
N PHE A 143 -1.90 -4.80 -8.68
CA PHE A 143 -1.83 -3.40 -8.30
C PHE A 143 -0.43 -2.83 -8.61
N LEU A 144 0.64 -3.45 -8.12
CA LEU A 144 2.02 -3.01 -8.32
C LEU A 144 2.41 -2.96 -9.81
N ALA A 145 1.98 -3.95 -10.60
CA ALA A 145 2.29 -4.01 -12.03
C ALA A 145 1.60 -2.92 -12.84
N HIS A 146 0.44 -2.42 -12.40
CA HIS A 146 -0.42 -1.55 -13.20
C HIS A 146 -0.75 -0.20 -12.56
N ALA A 147 -0.30 0.08 -11.34
CA ALA A 147 -0.65 1.27 -10.58
C ALA A 147 -0.46 2.59 -11.36
N GLN A 148 0.59 2.68 -12.18
CA GLN A 148 0.88 3.88 -12.97
C GLN A 148 -0.19 4.21 -14.04
N GLN A 149 -0.99 3.22 -14.46
CA GLN A 149 -1.97 3.35 -15.55
C GLN A 149 -3.42 3.32 -15.04
N LEU A 150 -3.61 2.97 -13.76
CA LEU A 150 -4.91 2.87 -13.14
C LEU A 150 -5.43 4.26 -12.73
N PRO A 151 -6.74 4.54 -12.91
CA PRO A 151 -7.36 5.70 -12.30
C PRO A 151 -7.29 5.64 -10.77
N ASP A 152 -7.20 6.80 -10.11
CA ASP A 152 -7.08 6.90 -8.64
C ASP A 152 -8.16 6.12 -7.89
N GLY A 153 -9.42 6.20 -8.32
CA GLY A 153 -10.48 5.46 -7.66
C GLY A 153 -10.35 3.93 -7.79
N ARG A 154 -9.73 3.42 -8.87
CA ARG A 154 -9.40 1.98 -8.98
C ARG A 154 -8.23 1.59 -8.08
N ILE A 155 -7.23 2.45 -7.94
CA ILE A 155 -6.14 2.27 -6.96
C ILE A 155 -6.72 2.15 -5.55
N ILE A 156 -7.62 3.06 -5.20
CA ILE A 156 -8.33 3.04 -3.91
C ILE A 156 -9.16 1.75 -3.78
N GLY A 157 -9.93 1.38 -4.80
CA GLY A 157 -10.75 0.17 -4.83
C GLY A 157 -9.97 -1.13 -4.61
N LEU A 158 -8.81 -1.28 -5.25
CA LEU A 158 -7.93 -2.44 -5.06
C LEU A 158 -7.33 -2.48 -3.65
N SER A 159 -6.89 -1.32 -3.12
CA SER A 159 -6.42 -1.21 -1.74
C SER A 159 -7.52 -1.57 -0.74
N GLN A 160 -8.74 -1.07 -0.94
CA GLN A 160 -9.91 -1.37 -0.10
C GLN A 160 -10.32 -2.84 -0.23
N SER A 161 -10.20 -3.45 -1.41
CA SER A 161 -10.47 -4.88 -1.62
C SER A 161 -9.57 -5.76 -0.76
N MET A 162 -8.26 -5.47 -0.74
CA MET A 162 -7.32 -6.20 0.11
C MET A 162 -7.66 -6.05 1.59
N ALA A 163 -8.05 -4.85 2.03
CA ALA A 163 -8.48 -4.59 3.40
C ALA A 163 -9.76 -5.35 3.78
N VAL A 164 -10.77 -5.35 2.91
CA VAL A 164 -12.02 -6.09 3.08
C VAL A 164 -11.76 -7.59 3.16
N ILE A 165 -10.92 -8.13 2.27
CA ILE A 165 -10.55 -9.55 2.29
C ILE A 165 -9.86 -9.91 3.60
N ARG A 166 -8.92 -9.09 4.08
CA ARG A 166 -8.28 -9.30 5.38
C ARG A 166 -9.28 -9.29 6.51
N ALA A 167 -10.11 -8.25 6.58
CA ALA A 167 -11.06 -8.09 7.65
C ALA A 167 -12.04 -9.27 7.72
N LYS A 168 -12.49 -9.77 6.57
CA LYS A 168 -13.49 -10.84 6.49
C LYS A 168 -12.91 -12.25 6.66
N PHE A 169 -11.82 -12.57 5.96
CA PHE A 169 -11.36 -13.95 5.78
C PHE A 169 -10.08 -14.30 6.55
N ILE A 170 -9.41 -13.30 7.12
CA ILE A 170 -8.20 -13.51 7.95
C ILE A 170 -8.44 -13.03 9.39
N GLY A 171 -9.12 -11.89 9.54
CA GLY A 171 -9.23 -11.14 10.79
C GLY A 171 -8.06 -10.17 10.97
N PHE A 172 -8.30 -9.08 11.70
CA PHE A 172 -7.20 -8.21 12.15
C PHE A 172 -6.54 -8.82 13.40
N PRO A 173 -5.23 -8.67 13.57
CA PRO A 173 -4.54 -9.16 14.76
C PRO A 173 -5.12 -8.48 16.01
N ARG A 174 -5.82 -9.27 16.85
CA ARG A 174 -6.44 -8.78 18.09
C ARG A 174 -5.49 -8.80 19.29
N THR A 175 -4.36 -9.51 19.15
CA THR A 175 -3.32 -9.57 20.18
C THR A 175 -2.01 -9.02 19.62
N GLN A 176 -1.13 -8.63 20.53
CA GLN A 176 0.19 -8.11 20.20
C GLN A 176 1.03 -9.14 19.44
N GLU A 177 0.95 -10.42 19.82
CA GLU A 177 1.66 -11.52 19.16
C GLU A 177 1.18 -11.70 17.72
N ALA A 178 -0.14 -11.63 17.49
CA ALA A 178 -0.71 -11.72 16.15
C ALA A 178 -0.27 -10.54 15.28
N ALA A 179 -0.14 -9.33 15.86
CA ALA A 179 0.31 -8.14 15.14
C ALA A 179 1.78 -8.26 14.75
N ILE A 180 2.62 -8.77 15.65
CA ILE A 180 4.04 -9.07 15.36
C ILE A 180 4.16 -10.12 14.26
N GLN A 181 3.35 -11.19 14.33
CA GLN A 181 3.34 -12.23 13.29
C GLN A 181 2.91 -11.66 11.93
N PHE A 182 1.91 -10.78 11.91
CA PHE A 182 1.49 -10.07 10.69
C PHE A 182 2.65 -9.25 10.09
N LEU A 183 3.36 -8.46 10.91
CA LEU A 183 4.54 -7.70 10.47
C LEU A 183 5.65 -8.60 9.94
N LEU A 184 5.84 -9.78 10.55
CA LEU A 184 6.84 -10.76 10.13
C LEU A 184 6.49 -11.37 8.77
N GLU A 185 5.22 -11.48 8.41
CA GLU A 185 4.78 -12.06 7.12
C GLU A 185 4.73 -11.04 5.99
N MET A 186 4.81 -9.74 6.30
CA MET A 186 4.90 -8.68 5.30
C MET A 186 6.18 -8.76 4.47
N HIS A 187 6.11 -8.27 3.23
CA HIS A 187 7.29 -8.10 2.40
C HIS A 187 8.29 -7.12 3.04
N PRO A 188 9.61 -7.38 3.02
CA PRO A 188 10.61 -6.54 3.68
C PRO A 188 10.54 -5.05 3.31
N ARG A 189 10.32 -4.74 2.02
CA ARG A 189 10.17 -3.35 1.56
C ARG A 189 8.92 -2.67 2.14
N SER A 190 7.80 -3.39 2.21
CA SER A 190 6.56 -2.86 2.79
C SER A 190 6.74 -2.58 4.28
N PHE A 191 7.55 -3.38 4.98
CA PHE A 191 7.92 -3.10 6.37
C PHE A 191 8.75 -1.80 6.49
N GLU A 192 9.74 -1.58 5.63
CA GLU A 192 10.52 -0.33 5.61
C GLU A 192 9.63 0.90 5.38
N HIS A 193 8.72 0.83 4.40
CA HIS A 193 7.76 1.90 4.12
C HIS A 193 6.78 2.14 5.28
N LEU A 194 6.34 1.09 5.98
CA LEU A 194 5.53 1.23 7.19
C LEU A 194 6.27 2.02 8.28
N ILE A 195 7.54 1.66 8.55
CA ILE A 195 8.34 2.35 9.57
C ILE A 195 8.60 3.79 9.17
N GLU A 196 8.87 4.05 7.89
CA GLU A 196 9.04 5.41 7.38
C GLU A 196 7.79 6.26 7.60
N ARG A 197 6.61 5.73 7.24
CA ARG A 197 5.34 6.43 7.43
C ARG A 197 5.05 6.66 8.91
N LEU A 198 5.38 5.70 9.79
CA LEU A 198 5.24 5.85 11.24
C LEU A 198 6.05 7.06 11.75
N TYR A 199 7.31 7.17 11.37
CA TYR A 199 8.14 8.32 11.77
C TYR A 199 7.63 9.63 11.19
N LYS A 200 7.08 9.61 9.98
CA LYS A 200 6.44 10.79 9.41
C LYS A 200 5.23 11.24 10.21
N GLU A 201 4.36 10.33 10.63
CA GLU A 201 3.23 10.61 11.53
C GLU A 201 3.68 11.06 12.94
N MET A 202 4.86 10.64 13.38
CA MET A 202 5.51 11.17 14.59
C MET A 202 6.08 12.60 14.40
N GLY A 203 5.94 13.18 13.21
CA GLY A 203 6.35 14.54 12.89
C GLY A 203 7.84 14.68 12.51
N TYR A 204 8.44 13.64 11.95
CA TYR A 204 9.78 13.69 11.35
C TYR A 204 9.68 13.89 9.83
N GLU A 205 10.62 14.63 9.26
CA GLU A 205 10.95 14.52 7.84
C GLU A 205 11.71 13.21 7.63
N THR A 206 11.40 12.50 6.54
CA THR A 206 11.88 11.13 6.31
C THR A 206 12.35 10.94 4.88
N GLN A 207 13.42 10.16 4.71
CA GLN A 207 13.95 9.77 3.41
C GLN A 207 14.42 8.32 3.44
N ILE A 208 13.93 7.51 2.51
CA ILE A 208 14.38 6.12 2.36
C ILE A 208 15.64 6.10 1.48
N THR A 209 16.70 5.47 1.97
CA THR A 209 17.96 5.33 1.23
C THR A 209 17.85 4.29 0.10
N PRO A 210 18.71 4.39 -0.94
CA PRO A 210 18.82 3.34 -1.96
C PRO A 210 19.17 1.98 -1.34
N PRO A 211 18.78 0.87 -2.01
CA PRO A 211 19.04 -0.47 -1.49
C PRO A 211 20.54 -0.75 -1.35
N LYS A 212 20.93 -1.32 -0.20
CA LYS A 212 22.29 -1.81 0.04
C LYS A 212 22.53 -3.18 -0.61
N LYS A 213 23.78 -3.66 -0.54
CA LYS A 213 24.19 -4.99 -1.03
C LYS A 213 23.38 -6.16 -0.45
N ASP A 214 22.85 -6.02 0.77
CA ASP A 214 22.01 -7.03 1.43
C ASP A 214 20.50 -6.87 1.12
N GLY A 215 20.14 -5.91 0.26
CA GLY A 215 18.78 -5.61 -0.14
C GLY A 215 17.97 -4.78 0.86
N GLY A 216 18.52 -4.46 2.04
CA GLY A 216 17.88 -3.60 3.03
C GLY A 216 18.07 -2.11 2.74
N ARG A 217 17.12 -1.29 3.18
CA ARG A 217 17.21 0.17 3.14
C ARG A 217 17.19 0.74 4.56
N ASP A 218 17.94 1.81 4.74
CA ASP A 218 17.86 2.62 5.96
C ASP A 218 16.94 3.81 5.73
N ILE A 219 16.34 4.32 6.80
CA ILE A 219 15.51 5.53 6.77
C ILE A 219 16.30 6.63 7.49
N LEU A 220 16.54 7.73 6.80
CA LEU A 220 17.08 8.95 7.39
C LEU A 220 15.91 9.78 7.90
N THR A 221 15.98 10.23 9.15
CA THR A 221 14.94 11.08 9.73
C THR A 221 15.51 12.35 10.31
N LYS A 222 14.72 13.41 10.20
CA LYS A 222 15.08 14.74 10.64
C LYS A 222 13.90 15.40 11.34
N ASN A 223 14.14 15.94 12.53
CA ASN A 223 13.16 16.73 13.26
C ASN A 223 13.84 18.03 13.68
N VAL A 224 13.57 19.10 12.91
CA VAL A 224 14.06 20.44 13.20
C VAL A 224 12.91 21.27 13.72
N LYS A 225 12.95 21.60 15.01
CA LYS A 225 12.08 22.59 15.65
C LYS A 225 12.97 23.54 16.45
N PRO A 226 12.53 24.76 16.78
CA PRO A 226 13.28 25.63 17.68
C PRO A 226 13.65 24.88 18.98
N GLY A 227 14.94 24.74 19.26
CA GLY A 227 15.46 23.99 20.42
C GLY A 227 15.51 22.46 20.27
N LYS A 228 15.10 21.89 19.13
CA LYS A 228 15.20 20.45 18.83
C LYS A 228 15.83 20.25 17.46
N LEU A 229 17.06 19.72 17.44
CA LEU A 229 17.73 19.26 16.23
C LEU A 229 18.05 17.77 16.40
N GLU A 230 17.24 16.92 15.79
CA GLU A 230 17.40 15.47 15.86
C GLU A 230 17.49 14.90 14.45
N HIS A 231 18.68 14.43 14.09
CA HIS A 231 18.97 13.67 12.89
C HIS A 231 19.23 12.23 13.29
N SER A 232 18.44 11.30 12.76
CA SER A 232 18.54 9.89 13.14
C SER A 232 18.63 9.00 11.91
N ARG A 233 19.30 7.86 12.09
CA ARG A 233 19.34 6.78 11.11
C ARG A 233 18.60 5.58 11.66
N ILE A 234 17.60 5.10 10.93
CA ILE A 234 16.78 3.97 11.31
C ILE A 234 17.14 2.76 10.46
N GLU A 235 17.46 1.66 11.12
CA GLU A 235 17.70 0.37 10.49
C GLU A 235 16.54 -0.59 10.79
N CYS A 236 15.84 -1.01 9.74
CA CYS A 236 14.69 -1.90 9.84
C CYS A 236 15.13 -3.37 9.72
N LYS A 237 14.81 -4.20 10.72
CA LYS A 237 15.13 -5.65 10.75
C LYS A 237 13.87 -6.49 10.98
N ARG A 238 13.19 -6.86 9.89
CA ARG A 238 12.04 -7.81 9.91
C ARG A 238 12.53 -9.25 10.05
N TYR A 239 12.93 -9.65 11.26
CA TYR A 239 13.47 -10.98 11.59
C TYR A 239 12.59 -11.72 12.61
N SER A 240 12.71 -13.05 12.64
CA SER A 240 12.19 -13.90 13.71
C SER A 240 13.21 -14.08 14.83
N ALA A 241 14.49 -14.22 14.49
CA ALA A 241 15.58 -14.43 15.45
C ALA A 241 15.95 -13.14 16.21
N PRO A 242 16.36 -13.24 17.48
CA PRO A 242 16.76 -12.08 18.27
C PRO A 242 17.91 -11.29 17.67
N ILE A 243 17.84 -9.96 17.77
CA ILE A 243 18.89 -9.05 17.28
C ILE A 243 20.08 -9.05 18.26
N GLY A 244 21.23 -9.45 17.73
CA GLY A 244 22.52 -9.50 18.45
C GLY A 244 23.18 -8.14 18.61
N VAL A 245 24.16 -8.08 19.53
CA VAL A 245 24.93 -6.86 19.81
C VAL A 245 25.78 -6.36 18.62
N GLU A 246 26.14 -7.25 17.70
CA GLU A 246 26.92 -6.94 16.49
C GLU A 246 26.22 -5.86 15.64
N ILE A 247 24.94 -6.04 15.33
CA ILE A 247 24.13 -5.09 14.54
C ILE A 247 24.07 -3.74 15.27
N SER A 248 23.85 -3.76 16.59
CA SER A 248 23.82 -2.56 17.41
C SER A 248 25.14 -1.78 17.43
N ARG A 249 26.29 -2.47 17.45
CA ARG A 249 27.61 -1.84 17.36
C ARG A 249 27.88 -1.27 15.97
N ALA A 250 27.51 -2.01 14.92
CA ALA A 250 27.66 -1.55 13.55
C ALA A 250 26.91 -0.23 13.32
N LEU A 251 25.66 -0.14 13.78
CA LEU A 251 24.88 1.10 13.67
C LEU A 251 25.52 2.27 14.43
N LEU A 252 26.06 2.03 15.64
CA LEU A 252 26.80 3.07 16.38
C LEU A 252 28.04 3.57 15.63
N GLY A 253 28.71 2.69 14.89
CA GLY A 253 29.80 3.06 13.98
C GLY A 253 29.33 4.02 12.90
N VAL A 254 28.25 3.68 12.19
CA VAL A 254 27.62 4.53 11.16
C VAL A 254 27.18 5.88 11.74
N VAL A 255 26.55 5.86 12.92
CA VAL A 255 26.10 7.06 13.63
C VAL A 255 27.26 8.00 13.96
N SER A 256 28.43 7.46 14.25
CA SER A 256 29.64 8.26 14.51
C SER A 256 30.27 8.80 13.23
N ASP A 257 30.33 7.98 12.18
CA ASP A 257 30.93 8.32 10.88
C ASP A 257 30.12 9.40 10.15
N GLU A 258 28.80 9.23 10.07
CA GLU A 258 27.89 10.15 9.39
C GLU A 258 27.52 11.38 10.24
N LYS A 259 27.99 11.44 11.50
CA LYS A 259 27.72 12.52 12.46
C LYS A 259 26.22 12.80 12.69
N VAL A 260 25.37 11.79 12.51
CA VAL A 260 23.94 11.86 12.89
C VAL A 260 23.81 11.79 14.40
N ASN A 261 22.75 12.36 14.97
CA ASN A 261 22.60 12.42 16.43
C ASN A 261 22.37 11.03 17.04
N LYS A 262 21.58 10.19 16.39
CA LYS A 262 21.08 8.92 16.96
C LYS A 262 20.91 7.82 15.91
N GLY A 263 21.11 6.58 16.32
CA GLY A 263 20.74 5.39 15.55
C GLY A 263 19.55 4.70 16.20
N VAL A 264 18.60 4.24 15.40
CA VAL A 264 17.44 3.48 15.85
C VAL A 264 17.42 2.13 15.14
N ILE A 265 17.24 1.04 15.89
CA ILE A 265 16.94 -0.27 15.29
C ILE A 265 15.48 -0.59 15.57
N VAL A 266 14.72 -0.83 14.50
CA VAL A 266 13.32 -1.26 14.57
C VAL A 266 13.24 -2.71 14.11
N THR A 267 12.64 -3.59 14.92
CA THR A 267 12.55 -5.02 14.59
C THR A 267 11.23 -5.64 14.98
N THR A 268 10.83 -6.69 14.23
CA THR A 268 9.71 -7.58 14.59
C THR A 268 10.10 -8.63 15.64
N SER A 269 11.40 -8.84 15.90
CA SER A 269 11.87 -9.78 16.93
C SER A 269 12.12 -9.06 18.26
N ARG A 270 12.95 -9.65 19.13
CA ARG A 270 13.43 -9.08 20.40
C ARG A 270 14.93 -8.79 20.31
N PHE A 271 15.44 -7.95 21.21
CA PHE A 271 16.88 -7.73 21.36
C PHE A 271 17.50 -8.69 22.38
N THR A 272 18.71 -9.17 22.09
CA THR A 272 19.55 -9.90 23.06
C THR A 272 19.90 -9.02 24.26
N LYS A 273 20.23 -9.65 25.40
CA LYS A 273 20.68 -8.91 26.60
C LYS A 273 21.88 -7.99 26.29
N GLY A 274 22.84 -8.49 25.51
CA GLY A 274 24.02 -7.71 25.12
C GLY A 274 23.68 -6.46 24.30
N ALA A 275 22.71 -6.54 23.39
CA ALA A 275 22.23 -5.37 22.64
C ALA A 275 21.54 -4.35 23.56
N LYS A 276 20.67 -4.83 24.47
CA LYS A 276 20.00 -3.98 25.47
C LYS A 276 21.00 -3.28 26.40
N ASP A 277 22.01 -4.00 26.87
CA ASP A 277 23.08 -3.45 27.74
C ASP A 277 24.00 -2.46 26.99
N LEU A 278 24.15 -2.62 25.67
CA LEU A 278 24.85 -1.64 24.85
C LEU A 278 24.06 -0.33 24.72
N ALA A 279 22.76 -0.42 24.40
CA ALA A 279 21.89 0.76 24.27
C ALA A 279 21.78 1.54 25.59
N LYS A 280 21.67 0.85 26.73
CA LYS A 280 21.70 1.50 28.07
C LYS A 280 22.96 2.33 28.32
N ARG A 281 24.10 1.92 27.77
CA ARG A 281 25.39 2.63 27.92
C ARG A 281 25.60 3.71 26.86
N ASN A 282 24.81 3.73 25.79
CA ASN A 282 24.98 4.61 24.65
C ASN A 282 23.65 5.29 24.33
N PRO A 283 23.40 6.52 24.83
CA PRO A 283 22.13 7.23 24.65
C PRO A 283 21.83 7.58 23.19
N ARG A 284 22.83 7.48 22.30
CA ARG A 284 22.71 7.65 20.85
C ARG A 284 22.17 6.39 20.13
N LEU A 285 21.84 5.32 20.85
CA LEU A 285 21.27 4.09 20.30
C LEU A 285 19.91 3.80 20.93
N GLU A 286 18.88 3.71 20.10
CA GLU A 286 17.53 3.32 20.49
C GLU A 286 17.14 1.99 19.86
N LEU A 287 16.41 1.19 20.64
CA LEU A 287 15.99 -0.15 20.27
C LEU A 287 14.47 -0.24 20.38
N ILE A 288 13.80 -0.48 19.26
CA ILE A 288 12.34 -0.64 19.18
C ILE A 288 12.08 -2.08 18.72
N ASP A 289 11.68 -2.94 19.66
CA ASP A 289 11.31 -4.33 19.36
C ASP A 289 9.82 -4.46 19.07
N GLY A 290 9.37 -5.65 18.69
CA GLY A 290 7.97 -5.88 18.32
C GLY A 290 6.97 -5.50 19.42
N GLU A 291 7.38 -5.59 20.69
CA GLU A 291 6.51 -5.23 21.83
C GLU A 291 6.33 -3.72 21.97
N HIS A 292 7.30 -2.93 21.53
CA HIS A 292 7.21 -1.46 21.53
C HIS A 292 6.67 -0.92 20.20
N LEU A 293 6.96 -1.60 19.09
CA LEU A 293 6.52 -1.21 17.75
C LEU A 293 5.00 -1.25 17.59
N VAL A 294 4.34 -2.33 18.04
CA VAL A 294 2.88 -2.47 17.88
C VAL A 294 2.11 -1.37 18.59
N PRO A 295 2.41 -1.01 19.86
CA PRO A 295 1.82 0.16 20.50
C PRO A 295 2.02 1.46 19.72
N LEU A 296 3.22 1.73 19.18
CA LEU A 296 3.47 2.92 18.37
C LEU A 296 2.61 2.95 17.10
N LEU A 297 2.48 1.81 16.42
CA LEU A 297 1.59 1.70 15.26
C LEU A 297 0.13 1.96 15.65
N ASN A 298 -0.32 1.43 16.78
CA ASN A 298 -1.67 1.65 17.28
C ASN A 298 -1.92 3.11 17.68
N GLU A 299 -0.92 3.78 18.25
CA GLU A 299 -0.99 5.19 18.66
C GLU A 299 -1.14 6.12 17.44
N HIS A 300 -0.36 5.89 16.39
CA HIS A 300 -0.30 6.79 15.23
C HIS A 300 -1.27 6.43 14.10
N PHE A 301 -1.61 5.15 13.93
CA PHE A 301 -2.49 4.68 12.85
C PHE A 301 -3.80 4.07 13.35
N GLY A 302 -4.00 4.01 14.68
CA GLY A 302 -5.11 3.31 15.30
C GLY A 302 -4.92 1.78 15.33
N PRO A 303 -5.66 1.05 16.19
CA PRO A 303 -5.49 -0.41 16.35
C PRO A 303 -5.89 -1.23 15.12
N ARG A 304 -6.48 -0.60 14.10
CA ARG A 304 -6.92 -1.21 12.84
C ARG A 304 -5.95 -0.95 11.69
N TRP A 305 -4.76 -0.39 11.94
CA TRP A 305 -3.73 -0.17 10.93
C TRP A 305 -3.43 -1.38 10.01
N PRO A 306 -3.52 -2.66 10.43
CA PRO A 306 -3.26 -3.79 9.53
C PRO A 306 -4.25 -3.87 8.35
N LEU A 307 -5.45 -3.29 8.51
CA LEU A 307 -6.44 -3.17 7.44
C LEU A 307 -6.03 -2.14 6.40
N HIS A 308 -5.28 -1.12 6.81
CA HIS A 308 -4.88 0.00 5.96
C HIS A 308 -3.42 -0.09 5.50
N ILE A 309 -2.73 -1.21 5.74
CA ILE A 309 -1.29 -1.28 5.50
C ILE A 309 -0.91 -0.95 4.06
N GLU A 310 -1.73 -1.36 3.09
CA GLU A 310 -1.42 -1.14 1.68
C GLU A 310 -1.47 0.34 1.37
N ARG A 311 -2.52 1.04 1.82
CA ARG A 311 -2.58 2.50 1.72
C ARG A 311 -1.39 3.17 2.38
N ILE A 312 -1.05 2.79 3.62
CA ILE A 312 0.06 3.35 4.39
C ILE A 312 1.39 3.19 3.64
N VAL A 313 1.64 2.00 3.08
CA VAL A 313 2.85 1.70 2.30
C VAL A 313 2.85 2.45 0.98
N LEU A 314 1.72 2.55 0.31
CA LEU A 314 1.58 3.24 -0.98
C LEU A 314 1.78 4.75 -0.88
N GLU A 315 1.26 5.37 0.18
CA GLU A 315 1.51 6.78 0.47
C GLU A 315 3.00 7.06 0.58
N SER A 316 3.72 6.24 1.36
CA SER A 316 5.18 6.33 1.47
C SER A 316 5.86 6.16 0.11
N GLN A 317 5.49 5.17 -0.69
CA GLN A 317 6.08 4.94 -2.01
C GLN A 317 5.89 6.11 -2.98
N LYS A 318 4.68 6.68 -3.05
CA LYS A 318 4.36 7.81 -3.93
C LYS A 318 5.17 9.06 -3.57
N GLU A 319 5.35 9.33 -2.29
CA GLU A 319 6.12 10.50 -1.85
C GLU A 319 7.61 10.34 -2.13
N GLN A 320 8.16 9.14 -1.94
CA GLN A 320 9.58 8.88 -2.23
C GLN A 320 9.90 8.94 -3.73
N GLN A 321 8.93 8.63 -4.60
CA GLN A 321 9.07 8.85 -6.05
C GLN A 321 9.17 10.34 -6.40
N LYS A 322 8.30 11.18 -5.81
CA LYS A 322 8.36 12.64 -6.04
C LYS A 322 9.69 13.25 -5.62
N ILE A 323 10.23 12.85 -4.48
CA ILE A 323 11.54 13.34 -3.98
C ILE A 323 12.70 12.95 -4.90
N GLN A 324 12.57 11.88 -5.71
CA GLN A 324 13.60 11.47 -6.66
C GLN A 324 13.51 12.20 -8.01
N GLU A 325 12.38 12.85 -8.30
CA GLU A 325 12.14 13.57 -9.56
C GLU A 325 12.44 15.09 -9.44
N ASP A 326 12.50 15.63 -8.22
CA ASP A 326 12.83 17.03 -7.89
C ASP A 326 14.34 17.26 -7.66
#